data_AF-A0A9D8PT90-F1
#
_entry.id   AF-A0A9D8PT90-F1
#
_cell.length_a   1.000
_cell.length_b   1.000
_cell.length_c   1.000
_cell.angle_alpha   90.00
_cell.angle_beta   90.00
_cell.angle_gamma   90.00
#
_symmetry.space_group_name_H-M   'P 1'
#
loop_
_entity.id
_entity.type
_entity.pdbx_description
1 polymer ?
#
loop_
_entity_poly.entity_id
_entity_poly.type
_entity_poly.pdbx_seq_one_letter_code
_entity_poly.pdbx_strand_id
1 'polypeptide(L)'
;MKQPDDLSAYYEELLEGRYDCVDRIVLNGYFPLGQQAISLEKEGNCFVGGSFQALDQLADTLCDEHAIGRLAKVCDRWVYSSCLCFALTIEEQERSRFRYRYSVYQIEYSRNLLFVRGTTLDAVFQGLIDRTRRLLDVPILRTLFGRKQRPRWRADRSHGVARIVDQSAYDLTVFKVHFGALTLKLYDKGARVLRAEAIAHNIKELRCGRSLEKLSIMLAKLQHMAIDFLNAMQAAHVSFLPDGVLDSLIEPTERGNRRLSGVDLQKPRMRSVAEAILHLAPNPDGFTVQELADEVRPSLPEVSRDAYTGRQAAYDLMKLRGKCLIERIAKTRRYRPQPTGISILAGWLILREKVIKPVLAGAGTPHLGPPPKNIQALDQHYENLQRELRRTFDTLLITVAPGSNTNTNMFASTPA
;
A
#
# COMPACT_ATOMS: atom_id res chain seq x y z
N MET A 1 -39.35 25.79 -4.45
CA MET A 1 -38.08 26.14 -5.13
C MET A 1 -38.19 26.10 -6.66
N LYS A 2 -39.35 26.39 -7.27
CA LYS A 2 -39.43 26.46 -8.74
C LYS A 2 -38.97 27.83 -9.21
N GLN A 3 -37.67 28.05 -9.25
CA GLN A 3 -37.12 29.20 -9.97
C GLN A 3 -37.18 28.88 -11.47
N PRO A 4 -37.67 29.79 -12.32
CA PRO A 4 -37.65 29.61 -13.75
C PRO A 4 -36.21 29.71 -14.29
N ASP A 5 -35.90 28.90 -15.30
CA ASP A 5 -34.67 28.97 -16.09
C ASP A 5 -35.01 29.15 -17.58
N ASP A 6 -34.12 29.83 -18.31
CA ASP A 6 -34.37 30.24 -19.71
C ASP A 6 -34.52 29.04 -20.65
N LEU A 7 -33.87 27.91 -20.35
CA LEU A 7 -33.90 26.71 -21.18
C LEU A 7 -35.28 26.04 -21.10
N SER A 8 -35.79 25.86 -19.88
CA SER A 8 -37.11 25.27 -19.67
C SER A 8 -38.25 26.18 -20.15
N ALA A 9 -38.06 27.50 -20.15
CA ALA A 9 -39.02 28.44 -20.73
C ALA A 9 -39.02 28.39 -22.27
N TYR A 10 -37.84 28.33 -22.89
CA TYR A 10 -37.71 28.24 -24.34
C TYR A 10 -38.37 26.98 -24.94
N TYR A 11 -38.34 25.85 -24.21
CA TYR A 11 -38.92 24.59 -24.63
C TYR A 11 -40.30 24.28 -24.01
N GLU A 12 -40.98 25.26 -23.40
CA GLU A 12 -42.20 25.03 -22.62
C GLU A 12 -43.29 24.26 -23.38
N GLU A 13 -43.49 24.56 -24.66
CA GLU A 13 -44.48 23.86 -25.51
C GLU A 13 -44.13 22.39 -25.80
N LEU A 14 -42.87 21.99 -25.61
CA LEU A 14 -42.39 20.62 -25.80
C LEU A 14 -42.30 19.82 -24.49
N LEU A 15 -42.54 20.45 -23.34
CA LEU A 15 -42.40 19.82 -22.03
C LEU A 15 -43.77 19.40 -21.49
N GLU A 16 -43.94 18.12 -21.18
CA GLU A 16 -45.14 17.61 -20.50
C GLU A 16 -45.18 18.04 -19.02
N GLY A 17 -44.03 18.37 -18.41
CA GLY A 17 -43.94 18.89 -17.05
C GLY A 17 -42.50 19.09 -16.57
N ARG A 18 -42.36 19.71 -15.39
CA ARG A 18 -41.08 19.94 -14.71
C ARG A 18 -41.18 19.61 -13.22
N TYR A 19 -40.17 18.92 -12.70
CA TYR A 19 -40.06 18.61 -11.29
C TYR A 19 -38.61 18.72 -10.83
N ASP A 20 -38.42 19.22 -9.61
CA ASP A 20 -37.13 19.20 -8.94
C ASP A 20 -37.09 17.99 -8.01
N CYS A 21 -36.00 17.24 -8.03
CA CYS A 21 -35.77 16.17 -7.07
C CYS A 21 -34.36 16.27 -6.49
N VAL A 22 -34.24 15.94 -5.20
CA VAL A 22 -32.93 15.75 -4.58
C VAL A 22 -32.43 14.36 -4.97
N ASP A 23 -31.43 14.29 -5.86
CA ASP A 23 -30.90 13.02 -6.37
C ASP A 23 -30.01 12.28 -5.35
N ARG A 24 -29.18 13.01 -4.58
CA ARG A 24 -28.27 12.41 -3.60
C ARG A 24 -27.98 13.31 -2.41
N ILE A 25 -27.98 12.73 -1.21
CA ILE A 25 -27.48 13.35 0.02
C ILE A 25 -26.31 12.49 0.54
N VAL A 26 -25.16 13.13 0.81
CA VAL A 26 -23.97 12.48 1.38
C VAL A 26 -23.72 13.03 2.77
N LEU A 27 -23.64 12.16 3.78
CA LEU A 27 -23.39 12.52 5.17
C LEU A 27 -22.07 11.90 5.64
N ASN A 28 -21.16 12.72 6.12
CA ASN A 28 -19.91 12.29 6.75
C ASN A 28 -20.07 12.33 8.27
N GLY A 29 -20.12 11.17 8.91
CA GLY A 29 -20.15 11.05 10.36
C GLY A 29 -18.74 10.91 10.93
N TYR A 30 -18.33 11.83 11.82
CA TYR A 30 -17.15 11.66 12.67
C TYR A 30 -17.61 11.26 14.07
N PHE A 31 -16.99 10.23 14.65
CA PHE A 31 -17.31 9.81 16.03
C PHE A 31 -16.34 10.46 17.03
N PRO A 32 -16.75 11.51 17.75
CA PRO A 32 -16.07 11.89 18.97
C PRO A 32 -16.42 10.85 20.05
N LEU A 33 -15.59 9.79 20.18
CA LEU A 33 -15.58 8.93 21.39
C LEU A 33 -15.34 9.85 22.60
N GLY A 34 -16.43 10.31 23.22
CA GLY A 34 -16.44 11.23 24.36
C GLY A 34 -17.46 10.86 25.43
N GLN A 35 -18.05 9.65 25.36
CA GLN A 35 -19.10 9.21 26.30
C GLN A 35 -18.86 7.83 26.93
N GLN A 36 -17.70 7.21 26.75
CA GLN A 36 -17.37 5.96 27.44
C GLN A 36 -16.22 6.16 28.42
N ALA A 37 -16.31 5.46 29.56
CA ALA A 37 -15.34 5.42 30.66
C ALA A 37 -14.00 4.74 30.29
N ILE A 38 -13.59 4.83 29.02
CA ILE A 38 -12.32 4.31 28.54
C ILE A 38 -11.35 5.49 28.50
N SER A 39 -10.23 5.37 29.23
CA SER A 39 -9.13 6.34 29.12
C SER A 39 -8.56 6.28 27.70
N LEU A 40 -8.61 7.39 26.98
CA LEU A 40 -8.21 7.52 25.58
C LEU A 40 -7.47 8.83 25.36
N GLU A 41 -6.36 8.76 24.63
CA GLU A 41 -5.65 9.94 24.11
C GLU A 41 -5.70 9.90 22.59
N LYS A 42 -6.03 11.04 21.96
CA LYS A 42 -6.17 11.16 20.51
C LYS A 42 -5.29 12.25 19.94
N GLU A 43 -4.82 12.01 18.71
CA GLU A 43 -4.18 13.02 17.87
C GLU A 43 -4.84 12.95 16.48
N GLY A 44 -5.67 13.95 16.16
CA GLY A 44 -6.55 13.91 15.00
C GLY A 44 -7.50 12.69 15.01
N ASN A 45 -7.41 11.83 14.00
CA ASN A 45 -8.21 10.60 13.86
C ASN A 45 -7.51 9.32 14.36
N CYS A 46 -6.39 9.45 15.11
CA CYS A 46 -5.64 8.33 15.69
C CYS A 46 -5.75 8.32 17.21
N PHE A 47 -5.72 7.12 17.79
CA PHE A 47 -5.50 6.91 19.22
C PHE A 47 -3.99 6.78 19.47
N VAL A 48 -3.45 7.56 20.40
CA VAL A 48 -2.00 7.64 20.71
C VAL A 48 -1.66 7.18 22.13
N GLY A 49 -2.68 6.96 22.97
CA GLY A 49 -2.60 6.54 24.35
C GLY A 49 -3.96 6.08 24.89
N GLY A 50 -3.97 5.47 26.07
CA GLY A 50 -5.17 4.91 26.69
C GLY A 50 -5.20 3.38 26.74
N SER A 51 -6.40 2.80 26.95
CA SER A 51 -6.60 1.35 26.97
C SER A 51 -6.83 0.79 25.57
N PHE A 52 -5.77 0.29 24.93
CA PHE A 52 -5.85 -0.32 23.59
C PHE A 52 -6.69 -1.61 23.56
N GLN A 53 -6.65 -2.41 24.62
CA GLN A 53 -7.50 -3.60 24.73
C GLN A 53 -8.99 -3.23 24.72
N ALA A 54 -9.37 -2.14 25.39
CA ALA A 54 -10.75 -1.67 25.36
C ALA A 54 -11.13 -1.09 23.99
N LEU A 55 -10.19 -0.45 23.28
CA LEU A 55 -10.40 -0.01 21.90
C LEU A 55 -10.60 -1.18 20.93
N ASP A 56 -9.81 -2.24 21.06
CA ASP A 56 -9.95 -3.45 20.24
C ASP A 56 -11.30 -4.13 20.52
N GLN A 57 -11.67 -4.31 21.79
CA GLN A 57 -12.99 -4.83 22.16
C GLN A 57 -14.12 -3.96 21.58
N LEU A 58 -13.99 -2.64 21.62
CA LEU A 58 -14.98 -1.74 21.03
C LEU A 58 -15.04 -1.90 19.50
N ALA A 59 -13.90 -2.01 18.83
CA ALA A 59 -13.84 -2.24 17.39
C ALA A 59 -14.49 -3.58 17.01
N ASP A 60 -14.27 -4.63 17.79
CA ASP A 60 -14.90 -5.93 17.60
C ASP A 60 -16.42 -5.85 17.76
N THR A 61 -16.92 -5.10 18.76
CA THR A 61 -18.37 -4.90 18.92
C THR A 61 -19.02 -4.17 17.76
N LEU A 62 -18.29 -3.34 16.99
CA LEU A 62 -18.84 -2.68 15.80
C LEU A 62 -19.14 -3.66 14.66
N CYS A 63 -18.56 -4.86 14.70
CA CYS A 63 -18.82 -5.93 13.73
C CYS A 63 -19.99 -6.85 14.13
N ASP A 64 -20.59 -6.66 15.30
CA ASP A 64 -21.73 -7.44 15.80
C ASP A 64 -23.07 -6.98 15.19
N GLU A 65 -23.99 -7.92 14.97
CA GLU A 65 -25.35 -7.65 14.45
C GLU A 65 -26.08 -6.62 15.31
N HIS A 66 -25.91 -6.68 16.64
CA HIS A 66 -26.54 -5.74 17.55
C HIS A 66 -26.02 -4.30 17.36
N ALA A 67 -24.73 -4.13 17.02
CA ALA A 67 -24.16 -2.82 16.71
C ALA A 67 -24.61 -2.29 15.35
N ILE A 68 -24.73 -3.16 14.34
CA ILE A 68 -25.33 -2.80 13.05
C ILE A 68 -26.77 -2.32 13.24
N GLY A 69 -27.55 -3.01 14.07
CA GLY A 69 -28.90 -2.59 14.44
C GLY A 69 -28.94 -1.22 15.14
N ARG A 70 -27.99 -0.93 16.03
CA ARG A 70 -27.86 0.41 16.64
C ARG A 70 -27.50 1.49 15.62
N LEU A 71 -26.59 1.18 14.69
CA LEU A 71 -26.22 2.11 13.62
C LEU A 71 -27.42 2.40 12.71
N ALA A 72 -28.19 1.37 12.35
CA ALA A 72 -29.45 1.55 11.63
C ALA A 72 -30.43 2.45 12.39
N LYS A 73 -30.61 2.26 13.71
CA LYS A 73 -31.44 3.15 14.54
C LYS A 73 -30.96 4.59 14.57
N VAL A 74 -29.64 4.83 14.54
CA VAL A 74 -29.08 6.19 14.44
C VAL A 74 -29.40 6.80 13.07
N CYS A 75 -29.26 6.03 12.00
CA CYS A 75 -29.66 6.45 10.65
C CYS A 75 -31.17 6.72 10.58
N ASP A 76 -32.01 5.85 11.15
CA ASP A 76 -33.46 6.02 11.23
C ASP A 76 -33.78 7.32 11.96
N ARG A 77 -33.22 7.50 13.16
CA ARG A 77 -33.44 8.72 13.95
C ARG A 77 -33.16 9.95 13.12
N TRP A 78 -32.00 10.03 12.47
CA TRP A 78 -31.63 11.18 11.65
C TRP A 78 -32.53 11.38 10.42
N VAL A 79 -32.78 10.33 9.64
CA VAL A 79 -33.59 10.42 8.42
C VAL A 79 -35.01 10.87 8.75
N TYR A 80 -35.61 10.28 9.78
CA TYR A 80 -36.97 10.56 10.21
C TYR A 80 -37.10 11.83 11.07
N SER A 81 -36.03 12.33 11.71
CA SER A 81 -36.08 13.57 12.51
C SER A 81 -35.64 14.82 11.76
N SER A 82 -34.75 14.70 10.76
CA SER A 82 -33.96 15.85 10.28
C SER A 82 -33.91 16.04 8.78
N CYS A 83 -34.15 15.01 7.97
CA CYS A 83 -33.84 15.10 6.54
C CYS A 83 -35.01 14.79 5.59
N LEU A 84 -35.84 13.78 5.85
CA LEU A 84 -36.67 13.21 4.78
C LEU A 84 -38.00 12.60 5.27
N CYS A 85 -39.05 13.41 5.38
CA CYS A 85 -40.39 12.94 5.01
C CYS A 85 -40.47 13.07 3.47
N PHE A 86 -39.86 12.13 2.75
CA PHE A 86 -39.88 12.17 1.29
C PHE A 86 -41.30 11.83 0.82
N ALA A 87 -42.01 12.83 0.31
CA ALA A 87 -43.35 12.74 -0.32
C ALA A 87 -44.50 12.18 0.54
N LEU A 88 -44.23 11.59 1.71
CA LEU A 88 -45.22 10.98 2.61
C LEU A 88 -44.99 11.44 4.04
N THR A 89 -46.08 11.78 4.71
CA THR A 89 -46.15 12.00 6.17
C THR A 89 -45.78 10.72 6.94
N ILE A 90 -45.47 10.85 8.24
CA ILE A 90 -45.17 9.70 9.10
C ILE A 90 -46.34 8.71 9.10
N GLU A 91 -47.58 9.18 9.16
CA GLU A 91 -48.79 8.35 9.12
C GLU A 91 -48.94 7.59 7.79
N GLU A 92 -48.66 8.22 6.66
CA GLU A 92 -48.69 7.58 5.34
C GLU A 92 -47.59 6.54 5.19
N GLN A 93 -46.42 6.77 5.77
CA GLN A 93 -45.33 5.79 5.79
C GLN A 93 -45.69 4.56 6.63
N GLU A 94 -46.34 4.75 7.79
CA GLU A 94 -46.83 3.64 8.62
C GLU A 94 -47.88 2.81 7.88
N ARG A 95 -48.85 3.45 7.22
CA ARG A 95 -49.91 2.78 6.45
C ARG A 95 -49.36 2.02 5.24
N SER A 96 -48.40 2.61 4.52
CA SER A 96 -47.78 2.02 3.33
C SER A 96 -46.64 1.05 3.65
N ARG A 97 -46.21 0.97 4.93
CA ARG A 97 -45.00 0.27 5.38
C ARG A 97 -43.73 0.73 4.66
N PHE A 98 -43.70 1.98 4.20
CA PHE A 98 -42.51 2.56 3.60
C PHE A 98 -41.39 2.67 4.64
N ARG A 99 -40.23 2.07 4.34
CA ARG A 99 -39.04 2.08 5.21
C ARG A 99 -37.80 2.33 4.38
N TYR A 100 -36.90 3.16 4.90
CA TYR A 100 -35.59 3.36 4.30
C TYR A 100 -34.73 2.10 4.45
N ARG A 101 -33.92 1.83 3.44
CA ARG A 101 -32.85 0.82 3.51
C ARG A 101 -31.52 1.50 3.30
N TYR A 102 -30.55 1.13 4.12
CA TYR A 102 -29.24 1.76 4.13
C TYR A 102 -28.22 0.96 3.33
N SER A 103 -27.37 1.67 2.61
CA SER A 103 -26.24 1.10 1.90
C SER A 103 -24.99 1.92 2.11
N VAL A 104 -23.84 1.24 2.21
CA VAL A 104 -22.52 1.84 2.33
C VAL A 104 -22.02 2.18 0.93
N TYR A 105 -21.55 3.41 0.72
CA TYR A 105 -20.94 3.82 -0.56
C TYR A 105 -19.41 3.71 -0.49
N GLN A 106 -18.81 4.37 0.51
CA GLN A 106 -17.38 4.34 0.80
C GLN A 106 -17.17 3.92 2.26
N ILE A 107 -16.06 3.24 2.53
CA ILE A 107 -15.65 2.83 3.87
C ILE A 107 -14.12 2.78 3.96
N GLU A 108 -13.61 3.11 5.14
CA GLU A 108 -12.18 3.13 5.44
C GLU A 108 -11.93 2.31 6.69
N TYR A 109 -10.87 1.50 6.66
CA TYR A 109 -10.35 0.75 7.80
C TYR A 109 -8.93 1.21 8.06
N SER A 110 -8.54 1.30 9.32
CA SER A 110 -7.18 1.70 9.67
C SER A 110 -6.61 0.81 10.76
N ARG A 111 -5.42 0.26 10.50
CA ARG A 111 -4.60 -0.44 11.48
C ARG A 111 -3.50 0.50 11.94
N ASN A 112 -3.48 0.80 13.24
CA ASN A 112 -2.52 1.73 13.83
C ASN A 112 -1.50 0.94 14.66
N LEU A 113 -0.23 1.05 14.32
CA LEU A 113 0.87 0.41 15.05
C LEU A 113 1.55 1.47 15.91
N LEU A 114 1.42 1.35 17.23
CA LEU A 114 2.01 2.30 18.17
C LEU A 114 3.41 1.85 18.59
N PHE A 115 4.40 2.66 18.27
CA PHE A 115 5.79 2.40 18.67
C PHE A 115 6.05 2.96 20.07
N VAL A 116 6.92 2.30 20.82
CA VAL A 116 7.38 2.82 22.13
C VAL A 116 8.10 4.17 21.97
N ARG A 117 8.90 4.29 20.90
CA ARG A 117 9.71 5.49 20.60
C ARG A 117 9.51 5.92 19.15
N GLY A 118 9.25 7.22 18.94
CA GLY A 118 9.11 7.81 17.59
C GLY A 118 10.37 7.68 16.73
N THR A 119 11.56 7.70 17.33
CA THR A 119 12.83 7.50 16.61
C THR A 119 12.97 6.09 16.04
N THR A 120 12.39 5.08 16.70
CA THR A 120 12.37 3.71 16.19
C THR A 120 11.42 3.61 15.00
N LEU A 121 10.26 4.26 15.09
CA LEU A 121 9.34 4.39 13.96
C LEU A 121 10.04 5.04 12.76
N ASP A 122 10.76 6.15 12.97
CA ASP A 122 11.51 6.81 11.88
C ASP A 122 12.47 5.86 11.19
N ALA A 123 13.30 5.15 11.97
CA ALA A 123 14.28 4.22 11.41
C ALA A 123 13.62 3.07 10.63
N VAL A 124 12.54 2.50 11.18
CA VAL A 124 11.78 1.43 10.52
C VAL A 124 11.11 1.93 9.25
N PHE A 125 10.45 3.09 9.30
CA PHE A 125 9.70 3.62 8.17
C PHE A 125 10.61 4.11 7.05
N GLN A 126 11.74 4.76 7.36
CA GLN A 126 12.76 5.09 6.36
C GLN A 126 13.37 3.82 5.74
N GLY A 127 13.70 2.82 6.57
CA GLY A 127 14.20 1.53 6.06
C GLY A 127 13.20 0.79 5.17
N LEU A 128 11.89 0.95 5.42
CA LEU A 128 10.85 0.47 4.53
C LEU A 128 10.88 1.23 3.19
N ILE A 129 10.90 2.58 3.22
CA ILE A 129 10.95 3.43 2.03
C ILE A 129 12.14 3.09 1.14
N ASP A 130 13.34 3.06 1.71
CA ASP A 130 14.57 2.89 0.93
C ASP A 130 14.63 1.52 0.21
N ARG A 131 14.07 0.48 0.83
CA ARG A 131 14.13 -0.90 0.33
C ARG A 131 12.97 -1.27 -0.58
N THR A 132 11.76 -0.82 -0.29
CA THR A 132 10.56 -1.29 -1.00
C THR A 132 10.06 -0.31 -2.06
N ARG A 133 10.45 0.97 -2.02
CA ARG A 133 9.92 2.01 -2.93
C ARG A 133 10.03 1.65 -4.41
N ARG A 134 11.22 1.24 -4.86
CA ARG A 134 11.44 0.88 -6.26
C ARG A 134 10.87 -0.50 -6.63
N LEU A 135 10.68 -1.37 -5.64
CA LEU A 135 10.24 -2.73 -5.85
C LEU A 135 8.72 -2.88 -5.88
N LEU A 136 7.97 -1.91 -5.36
CA LEU A 136 6.52 -1.94 -5.26
C LEU A 136 5.85 -0.84 -6.10
N ASP A 137 6.62 -0.20 -7.01
CA ASP A 137 6.22 0.97 -7.83
C ASP A 137 5.32 1.98 -7.11
N VAL A 138 5.75 2.43 -5.92
CA VAL A 138 4.92 3.34 -5.13
C VAL A 138 5.24 4.79 -5.51
N PRO A 139 4.33 5.51 -6.18
CA PRO A 139 4.51 6.94 -6.39
C PRO A 139 4.42 7.67 -5.04
N ILE A 140 5.43 8.46 -4.70
CA ILE A 140 5.35 9.35 -3.54
C ILE A 140 4.44 10.52 -3.91
N LEU A 141 3.36 10.72 -3.18
CA LEU A 141 2.66 11.99 -3.14
C LEU A 141 3.36 12.89 -2.10
N ARG A 142 3.90 14.02 -2.58
CA ARG A 142 4.40 15.21 -1.86
C ARG A 142 4.88 15.00 -0.42
N THR A 143 6.19 15.05 -0.22
CA THR A 143 6.76 15.59 1.02
C THR A 143 6.46 17.10 1.03
N LEU A 144 5.50 17.57 1.81
CA LEU A 144 5.45 19.00 2.16
C LEU A 144 6.64 19.25 3.07
N PHE A 145 7.53 20.17 2.68
CA PHE A 145 8.79 20.44 3.38
C PHE A 145 8.51 21.06 4.76
N GLY A 146 8.31 20.21 5.77
CA GLY A 146 8.38 20.54 7.19
C GLY A 146 9.59 19.85 7.84
N ARG A 147 10.39 20.58 8.63
CA ARG A 147 11.47 19.96 9.42
C ARG A 147 10.85 18.97 10.41
N LYS A 148 11.13 17.66 10.24
CA LYS A 148 10.75 16.61 11.18
C LYS A 148 11.54 16.72 12.50
N GLN A 149 11.16 17.63 13.39
CA GLN A 149 11.61 17.60 14.79
C GLN A 149 10.53 16.94 15.65
N ARG A 150 10.60 15.62 15.81
CA ARG A 150 9.68 14.89 16.68
C ARG A 150 9.97 15.20 18.16
N PRO A 151 8.94 15.35 19.02
CA PRO A 151 9.13 15.51 20.45
C PRO A 151 9.87 14.30 21.04
N ARG A 152 11.00 14.55 21.71
CA ARG A 152 11.71 13.52 22.48
C ARG A 152 11.04 13.41 23.85
N TRP A 153 10.43 12.27 24.15
CA TRP A 153 9.89 12.03 25.48
C TRP A 153 11.04 11.84 26.47
N ARG A 154 11.34 12.88 27.25
CA ARG A 154 12.05 12.74 28.52
C ARG A 154 10.96 12.55 29.58
N ALA A 155 11.13 11.56 30.44
CA ALA A 155 10.33 11.47 31.66
C ALA A 155 10.71 12.69 32.52
N ASP A 156 9.91 13.76 32.47
CA ASP A 156 10.16 14.94 33.28
C ASP A 156 9.09 15.07 34.37
N ARG A 157 9.60 15.16 35.60
CA ARG A 157 8.87 15.42 36.82
C ARG A 157 8.89 16.93 37.04
N SER A 158 7.93 17.66 36.48
CA SER A 158 7.66 19.03 36.97
C SER A 158 6.33 19.57 36.46
N HIS A 159 5.56 20.11 37.40
CA HIS A 159 4.36 20.91 37.17
C HIS A 159 4.73 22.19 36.40
N GLY A 160 4.10 22.41 35.24
CA GLY A 160 4.24 23.64 34.47
C GLY A 160 3.43 23.58 33.17
N VAL A 161 2.50 24.51 33.00
CA VAL A 161 1.62 24.65 31.83
C VAL A 161 2.46 24.81 30.57
N ALA A 162 2.53 23.74 29.76
CA ALA A 162 3.31 23.73 28.52
C ALA A 162 2.43 24.12 27.33
N ARG A 163 2.63 25.38 26.92
CA ARG A 163 2.42 26.00 25.59
C ARG A 163 2.02 24.99 24.49
N ILE A 164 0.77 25.10 24.03
CA ILE A 164 0.23 24.43 22.84
C ILE A 164 1.00 24.97 21.63
N VAL A 165 2.07 24.27 21.25
CA VAL A 165 2.74 24.44 19.97
C VAL A 165 1.89 23.69 18.94
N ASP A 166 1.46 24.39 17.90
CA ASP A 166 0.70 23.87 16.78
C ASP A 166 1.34 22.57 16.24
N GLN A 167 0.66 21.44 16.48
CA GLN A 167 1.11 20.07 16.19
C GLN A 167 0.84 19.66 14.73
N SER A 168 0.36 20.57 13.89
CA SER A 168 -0.18 20.26 12.56
C SER A 168 0.86 20.08 11.44
N ALA A 169 2.17 20.27 11.69
CA ALA A 169 3.21 20.23 10.66
C ALA A 169 4.07 18.95 10.64
N TYR A 170 3.50 17.79 10.94
CA TYR A 170 4.13 16.51 10.62
C TYR A 170 3.57 16.02 9.29
N ASP A 171 4.15 16.48 8.19
CA ASP A 171 3.78 16.04 6.84
C ASP A 171 4.72 14.93 6.36
N LEU A 172 4.09 13.83 5.97
CA LEU A 172 4.60 12.47 6.11
C LEU A 172 4.81 11.89 4.71
N THR A 173 5.89 11.13 4.51
CA THR A 173 6.04 10.37 3.27
C THR A 173 4.93 9.33 3.25
N VAL A 174 3.92 9.50 2.40
CA VAL A 174 2.80 8.57 2.30
C VAL A 174 3.12 7.52 1.24
N PHE A 175 3.21 6.24 1.63
CA PHE A 175 3.05 5.17 0.65
C PHE A 175 1.58 5.09 0.31
N LYS A 176 1.24 5.22 -0.98
CA LYS A 176 -0.14 5.12 -1.45
C LYS A 176 -0.18 4.26 -2.70
N VAL A 177 -0.94 3.18 -2.64
CA VAL A 177 -1.11 2.25 -3.76
C VAL A 177 -2.60 2.17 -4.10
N HIS A 178 -2.91 2.19 -5.39
CA HIS A 178 -4.27 2.16 -5.91
C HIS A 178 -4.53 0.86 -6.69
N PHE A 179 -5.65 0.21 -6.41
CA PHE A 179 -6.14 -0.96 -7.13
C PHE A 179 -7.60 -0.71 -7.53
N GLY A 180 -7.79 -0.07 -8.69
CA GLY A 180 -9.11 0.40 -9.10
C GLY A 180 -9.69 1.40 -8.08
N ALA A 181 -10.86 1.10 -7.52
CA ALA A 181 -11.52 1.91 -6.48
C ALA A 181 -11.05 1.59 -5.05
N LEU A 182 -10.05 0.72 -4.89
CA LEU A 182 -9.42 0.41 -3.61
C LEU A 182 -8.11 1.20 -3.46
N THR A 183 -7.83 1.68 -2.26
CA THR A 183 -6.59 2.38 -1.93
C THR A 183 -5.99 1.81 -0.66
N LEU A 184 -4.69 1.56 -0.67
CA LEU A 184 -3.90 1.24 0.51
C LEU A 184 -2.94 2.39 0.80
N LYS A 185 -2.84 2.81 2.06
CA LYS A 185 -1.90 3.83 2.51
C LYS A 185 -1.07 3.35 3.69
N LEU A 186 0.19 3.78 3.76
CA LEU A 186 1.04 3.63 4.94
C LEU A 186 1.76 4.96 5.20
N TYR A 187 1.60 5.49 6.42
CA TYR A 187 2.23 6.74 6.82
C TYR A 187 2.42 6.79 8.34
N ASP A 188 3.47 7.45 8.80
CA ASP A 188 3.62 7.81 10.21
C ASP A 188 2.55 8.84 10.59
N LYS A 189 2.06 8.87 11.84
CA LYS A 189 1.09 9.85 12.31
C LYS A 189 1.42 10.24 13.75
N GLY A 190 1.47 11.55 13.99
CA GLY A 190 1.88 12.09 15.28
C GLY A 190 3.26 11.62 15.70
N ALA A 191 3.49 11.53 17.02
CA ALA A 191 4.82 11.26 17.54
C ALA A 191 5.34 9.84 17.28
N ARG A 192 4.47 8.81 17.31
CA ARG A 192 4.90 7.39 17.35
C ARG A 192 3.94 6.37 16.71
N VAL A 193 2.94 6.80 15.95
CA VAL A 193 2.00 5.86 15.28
C VAL A 193 2.44 5.63 13.84
N LEU A 194 2.41 4.39 13.36
CA LEU A 194 2.41 4.05 11.94
C LEU A 194 1.00 3.59 11.56
N ARG A 195 0.35 4.30 10.63
CA ARG A 195 -1.02 4.02 10.22
C ARG A 195 -1.04 3.38 8.84
N ALA A 196 -1.64 2.19 8.77
CA ALA A 196 -2.01 1.53 7.53
C ALA A 196 -3.51 1.73 7.28
N GLU A 197 -3.90 2.29 6.15
CA GLU A 197 -5.32 2.48 5.77
C GLU A 197 -5.67 1.61 4.58
N ALA A 198 -6.81 0.94 4.64
CA ALA A 198 -7.46 0.31 3.52
C ALA A 198 -8.79 1.04 3.25
N ILE A 199 -8.95 1.54 2.03
CA ILE A 199 -10.07 2.39 1.64
C ILE A 199 -10.77 1.75 0.45
N ALA A 200 -12.08 1.59 0.53
CA ALA A 200 -12.92 1.31 -0.63
C ALA A 200 -13.70 2.58 -0.99
N HIS A 201 -13.25 3.31 -2.01
CA HIS A 201 -13.94 4.51 -2.53
C HIS A 201 -15.31 4.16 -3.15
N ASN A 202 -15.47 2.90 -3.55
CA ASN A 202 -16.74 2.32 -3.96
C ASN A 202 -16.83 0.88 -3.44
N ILE A 203 -17.79 0.61 -2.57
CA ILE A 203 -17.94 -0.71 -1.93
C ILE A 203 -18.18 -1.86 -2.91
N LYS A 204 -18.66 -1.56 -4.13
CA LYS A 204 -18.88 -2.58 -5.16
C LYS A 204 -17.59 -3.35 -5.47
N GLU A 205 -16.43 -2.70 -5.33
CA GLU A 205 -15.14 -3.34 -5.57
C GLU A 205 -14.81 -4.43 -4.55
N LEU A 206 -15.36 -4.37 -3.32
CA LEU A 206 -15.19 -5.45 -2.32
C LEU A 206 -15.98 -6.73 -2.68
N ARG A 207 -16.92 -6.67 -3.63
CA ARG A 207 -17.72 -7.80 -4.14
C ARG A 207 -18.47 -8.59 -3.07
N CYS A 208 -18.83 -7.94 -1.95
CA CYS A 208 -19.66 -8.54 -0.89
C CYS A 208 -21.10 -8.01 -0.87
N GLY A 209 -21.44 -7.03 -1.73
CA GLY A 209 -22.69 -6.28 -1.65
C GLY A 209 -22.52 -4.99 -0.83
N ARG A 210 -23.57 -4.15 -0.81
CA ARG A 210 -23.52 -2.78 -0.27
C ARG A 210 -24.48 -2.49 0.87
N SER A 211 -25.36 -3.42 1.25
CA SER A 211 -26.33 -3.19 2.33
C SER A 211 -25.62 -3.01 3.67
N LEU A 212 -26.19 -2.19 4.55
CA LEU A 212 -25.65 -1.96 5.89
C LEU A 212 -25.48 -3.25 6.71
N GLU A 213 -26.38 -4.23 6.52
CA GLU A 213 -26.31 -5.57 7.13
C GLU A 213 -24.99 -6.31 6.83
N LYS A 214 -24.31 -5.95 5.74
CA LYS A 214 -23.04 -6.58 5.33
C LYS A 214 -21.81 -5.81 5.81
N LEU A 215 -21.97 -4.83 6.70
CA LEU A 215 -20.89 -3.98 7.20
C LEU A 215 -19.75 -4.80 7.82
N SER A 216 -20.06 -5.83 8.61
CA SER A 216 -19.06 -6.73 9.20
C SER A 216 -18.21 -7.44 8.15
N ILE A 217 -18.83 -7.91 7.05
CA ILE A 217 -18.14 -8.54 5.92
C ILE A 217 -17.23 -7.53 5.20
N MET A 218 -17.69 -6.28 5.04
CA MET A 218 -16.89 -5.20 4.43
C MET A 218 -15.67 -4.87 5.29
N LEU A 219 -15.84 -4.75 6.61
CA LEU A 219 -14.78 -4.46 7.56
C LEU A 219 -13.75 -5.60 7.62
N ALA A 220 -14.20 -6.86 7.66
CA ALA A 220 -13.31 -8.01 7.62
C ALA A 220 -12.46 -8.04 6.32
N LYS A 221 -13.07 -7.74 5.18
CA LYS A 221 -12.35 -7.60 3.90
C LYS A 221 -11.29 -6.50 3.95
N LEU A 222 -11.65 -5.30 4.41
CA LEU A 222 -10.68 -4.21 4.53
C LEU A 222 -9.57 -4.49 5.55
N GLN A 223 -9.88 -5.19 6.64
CA GLN A 223 -8.88 -5.63 7.62
C GLN A 223 -7.90 -6.61 6.97
N HIS A 224 -8.40 -7.62 6.25
CA HIS A 224 -7.55 -8.55 5.50
C HIS A 224 -6.70 -7.83 4.47
N MET A 225 -7.25 -6.85 3.75
CA MET A 225 -6.47 -6.01 2.82
C MET A 225 -5.31 -5.30 3.52
N ALA A 226 -5.56 -4.67 4.68
CA ALA A 226 -4.53 -3.97 5.44
C ALA A 226 -3.45 -4.94 5.96
N ILE A 227 -3.83 -6.14 6.38
CA ILE A 227 -2.90 -7.18 6.85
C ILE A 227 -2.05 -7.71 5.69
N ASP A 228 -2.67 -8.10 4.58
CA ASP A 228 -1.98 -8.61 3.40
C ASP A 228 -0.99 -7.57 2.85
N PHE A 229 -1.38 -6.28 2.84
CA PHE A 229 -0.49 -5.18 2.48
C PHE A 229 0.74 -5.09 3.39
N LEU A 230 0.54 -5.11 4.72
CA LEU A 230 1.64 -5.06 5.68
C LEU A 230 2.56 -6.28 5.56
N ASN A 231 2.00 -7.47 5.30
CA ASN A 231 2.77 -8.68 5.09
C ASN A 231 3.64 -8.60 3.82
N ALA A 232 3.10 -8.08 2.72
CA ALA A 232 3.87 -7.87 1.49
C ALA A 232 5.02 -6.85 1.71
N MET A 233 4.73 -5.76 2.42
CA MET A 233 5.73 -4.74 2.80
C MET A 233 6.84 -5.35 3.67
N GLN A 234 6.48 -6.13 4.68
CA GLN A 234 7.43 -6.79 5.56
C GLN A 234 8.30 -7.80 4.78
N ALA A 235 7.70 -8.63 3.93
CA ALA A 235 8.41 -9.63 3.16
C ALA A 235 9.43 -9.01 2.20
N ALA A 236 9.10 -7.88 1.57
CA ALA A 236 10.04 -7.13 0.74
C ALA A 236 11.15 -6.47 1.58
N HIS A 237 10.82 -5.93 2.75
CA HIS A 237 11.75 -5.25 3.66
C HIS A 237 12.78 -6.20 4.31
N VAL A 238 12.31 -7.35 4.77
CA VAL A 238 13.09 -8.44 5.37
C VAL A 238 13.33 -9.52 4.30
N SER A 239 13.80 -9.06 3.14
CA SER A 239 14.16 -9.95 2.04
C SER A 239 15.41 -10.76 2.36
N PHE A 240 15.48 -11.98 1.82
CA PHE A 240 16.59 -12.91 2.04
C PHE A 240 16.77 -13.79 0.82
N LEU A 241 17.96 -14.39 0.72
CA LEU A 241 18.29 -15.40 -0.29
C LEU A 241 18.81 -16.63 0.46
N PRO A 242 18.04 -17.73 0.50
CA PRO A 242 18.55 -18.99 1.03
C PRO A 242 19.77 -19.46 0.25
N ASP A 243 20.64 -20.19 0.92
CA ASP A 243 21.75 -20.85 0.24
C ASP A 243 21.22 -21.82 -0.84
N GLY A 244 21.91 -21.87 -1.97
CA GLY A 244 21.50 -22.66 -3.15
C GLY A 244 20.18 -22.23 -3.81
N VAL A 245 19.49 -21.17 -3.35
CA VAL A 245 18.20 -20.78 -3.93
C VAL A 245 18.34 -20.43 -5.41
N LEU A 246 19.42 -19.73 -5.79
CA LEU A 246 19.64 -19.28 -7.16
C LEU A 246 19.84 -20.47 -8.10
N ASP A 247 20.61 -21.48 -7.68
CA ASP A 247 20.81 -22.71 -8.45
C ASP A 247 19.49 -23.47 -8.55
N SER A 248 18.80 -23.64 -7.43
CA SER A 248 17.51 -24.33 -7.39
C SER A 248 16.46 -23.65 -8.27
N LEU A 249 16.51 -22.32 -8.44
CA LEU A 249 15.58 -21.58 -9.30
C LEU A 249 15.84 -21.90 -10.78
N ILE A 250 17.10 -22.01 -11.20
CA ILE A 250 17.49 -22.28 -12.59
C ILE A 250 17.16 -23.73 -12.97
N GLU A 251 17.16 -24.65 -12.01
CA GLU A 251 16.82 -26.04 -12.26
C GLU A 251 15.36 -26.22 -12.74
N PRO A 252 15.09 -27.12 -13.69
CA PRO A 252 13.73 -27.49 -14.07
C PRO A 252 12.92 -28.04 -12.89
N THR A 253 11.60 -28.00 -12.98
CA THR A 253 10.70 -28.56 -11.95
C THR A 253 9.66 -29.46 -12.58
N GLU A 254 9.38 -30.60 -11.96
CA GLU A 254 8.30 -31.48 -12.37
C GLU A 254 7.00 -31.08 -11.68
N ARG A 255 5.92 -30.98 -12.45
CA ARG A 255 4.60 -30.67 -11.92
C ARG A 255 3.56 -31.57 -12.56
N GLY A 256 3.15 -32.61 -11.82
CA GLY A 256 2.41 -33.73 -12.41
C GLY A 256 3.24 -34.36 -13.52
N ASN A 257 2.63 -34.63 -14.68
CA ASN A 257 3.32 -35.28 -15.81
C ASN A 257 4.06 -34.30 -16.73
N ARG A 258 4.29 -33.05 -16.31
CA ARG A 258 4.93 -32.01 -17.15
C ARG A 258 6.18 -31.47 -16.48
N ARG A 259 7.29 -31.47 -17.23
CA ARG A 259 8.53 -30.78 -16.87
C ARG A 259 8.42 -29.30 -17.26
N LEU A 260 8.71 -28.42 -16.31
CA LEU A 260 8.75 -26.98 -16.49
C LEU A 260 10.20 -26.51 -16.47
N SER A 261 10.56 -25.62 -17.39
CA SER A 261 11.88 -24.99 -17.37
C SER A 261 12.07 -24.17 -16.10
N GLY A 262 13.31 -24.03 -15.66
CA GLY A 262 13.63 -23.19 -14.51
C GLY A 262 13.42 -21.69 -14.74
N VAL A 263 13.63 -20.96 -13.66
CA VAL A 263 13.47 -19.52 -13.51
C VAL A 263 14.85 -18.90 -13.41
N ASP A 264 15.35 -18.39 -14.53
CA ASP A 264 16.60 -17.64 -14.58
C ASP A 264 16.32 -16.14 -14.41
N LEU A 265 16.56 -15.63 -13.20
CA LEU A 265 16.37 -14.22 -12.84
C LEU A 265 17.48 -13.28 -13.37
N GLN A 266 18.43 -13.77 -14.17
CA GLN A 266 19.42 -12.92 -14.85
C GLN A 266 18.86 -12.39 -16.18
N LYS A 267 18.01 -13.19 -16.84
CA LYS A 267 17.38 -12.83 -18.12
C LYS A 267 16.54 -11.56 -17.97
N PRO A 268 16.69 -10.56 -18.88
CA PRO A 268 15.96 -9.30 -18.81
C PRO A 268 14.44 -9.48 -18.61
N ARG A 269 13.82 -10.36 -19.40
CA ARG A 269 12.39 -10.69 -19.26
C ARG A 269 12.01 -11.18 -17.87
N MET A 270 12.75 -12.12 -17.30
CA MET A 270 12.42 -12.66 -15.98
C MET A 270 12.68 -11.66 -14.85
N ARG A 271 13.62 -10.73 -15.03
CA ARG A 271 13.79 -9.58 -14.12
C ARG A 271 12.56 -8.68 -14.15
N SER A 272 12.08 -8.30 -15.33
CA SER A 272 10.85 -7.51 -15.46
C SER A 272 9.64 -8.25 -14.89
N VAL A 273 9.56 -9.57 -15.04
CA VAL A 273 8.52 -10.40 -14.39
C VAL A 273 8.62 -10.36 -12.87
N ALA A 274 9.84 -10.46 -12.31
CA ALA A 274 10.04 -10.38 -10.87
C ALA A 274 9.64 -9.01 -10.31
N GLU A 275 10.03 -7.93 -10.98
CA GLU A 275 9.63 -6.55 -10.64
C GLU A 275 8.11 -6.40 -10.67
N ALA A 276 7.47 -6.81 -11.78
CA ALA A 276 6.01 -6.76 -11.91
C ALA A 276 5.27 -7.55 -10.83
N ILE A 277 5.78 -8.71 -10.42
CA ILE A 277 5.19 -9.50 -9.33
C ILE A 277 5.28 -8.76 -8.00
N LEU A 278 6.39 -8.09 -7.73
CA LEU A 278 6.54 -7.28 -6.53
C LEU A 278 5.60 -6.07 -6.58
N HIS A 279 5.46 -5.38 -7.72
CA HIS A 279 4.47 -4.29 -7.89
C HIS A 279 3.04 -4.74 -7.63
N LEU A 280 2.68 -5.94 -8.09
CA LEU A 280 1.34 -6.50 -7.92
C LEU A 280 1.14 -7.20 -6.56
N ALA A 281 2.20 -7.41 -5.78
CA ALA A 281 2.15 -8.12 -4.50
C ALA A 281 1.19 -7.48 -3.47
N PRO A 282 1.11 -6.14 -3.34
CA PRO A 282 0.19 -5.48 -2.42
C PRO A 282 -1.29 -5.59 -2.84
N ASN A 283 -1.60 -6.11 -4.03
CA ASN A 283 -2.99 -6.22 -4.50
C ASN A 283 -3.75 -7.25 -3.65
N PRO A 284 -4.78 -6.83 -2.91
CA PRO A 284 -5.47 -7.73 -1.98
C PRO A 284 -6.23 -8.86 -2.67
N ASP A 285 -6.74 -8.63 -3.88
CA ASP A 285 -7.42 -9.69 -4.63
C ASP A 285 -6.44 -10.56 -5.43
N GLY A 286 -5.14 -10.27 -5.35
CA GLY A 286 -4.13 -10.80 -6.24
C GLY A 286 -4.30 -10.27 -7.66
N PHE A 287 -3.58 -10.83 -8.61
CA PHE A 287 -3.53 -10.34 -9.99
C PHE A 287 -3.82 -11.43 -11.03
N THR A 288 -4.31 -11.04 -12.20
CA THR A 288 -4.57 -11.94 -13.33
C THR A 288 -3.33 -12.08 -14.22
N VAL A 289 -3.36 -13.08 -15.10
CA VAL A 289 -2.32 -13.25 -16.14
C VAL A 289 -2.18 -12.00 -17.02
N GLN A 290 -3.31 -11.36 -17.34
CA GLN A 290 -3.32 -10.18 -18.19
C GLN A 290 -2.74 -8.98 -17.45
N GLU A 291 -3.13 -8.76 -16.19
CA GLU A 291 -2.57 -7.70 -15.34
C GLU A 291 -1.04 -7.86 -15.22
N LEU A 292 -0.50 -9.09 -15.06
CA LEU A 292 0.95 -9.31 -15.11
C LEU A 292 1.55 -8.95 -16.49
N ALA A 293 0.89 -9.34 -17.57
CA ALA A 293 1.40 -9.05 -18.90
C ALA A 293 1.46 -7.55 -19.17
N ASP A 294 0.43 -6.82 -18.76
CA ASP A 294 0.34 -5.37 -18.89
C ASP A 294 1.39 -4.67 -18.02
N GLU A 295 1.70 -5.19 -16.83
CA GLU A 295 2.74 -4.66 -15.95
C GLU A 295 4.17 -4.93 -16.46
N VAL A 296 4.41 -6.06 -17.13
CA VAL A 296 5.75 -6.42 -17.64
C VAL A 296 6.12 -5.65 -18.91
N ARG A 297 5.16 -5.42 -19.82
CA ARG A 297 5.42 -4.84 -21.15
C ARG A 297 6.16 -3.50 -21.12
N PRO A 298 5.82 -2.52 -20.26
CA PRO A 298 6.50 -1.22 -20.23
C PRO A 298 8.00 -1.31 -20.00
N SER A 299 8.43 -2.29 -19.18
CA SER A 299 9.81 -2.52 -18.77
C SER A 299 10.64 -3.31 -19.80
N LEU A 300 10.01 -3.82 -20.86
CA LEU A 300 10.69 -4.48 -21.96
C LEU A 300 11.11 -3.48 -23.06
N PRO A 301 12.20 -3.77 -23.80
CA PRO A 301 12.56 -3.01 -25.00
C PRO A 301 11.41 -2.97 -26.00
N GLU A 302 11.22 -1.84 -26.71
CA GLU A 302 10.07 -1.62 -27.62
C GLU A 302 9.80 -2.79 -28.56
N VAL A 303 10.85 -3.30 -29.21
CA VAL A 303 10.79 -4.43 -30.15
C VAL A 303 10.24 -5.72 -29.53
N SER A 304 10.32 -5.87 -28.21
CA SER A 304 9.89 -7.06 -27.46
C SER A 304 8.56 -6.87 -26.71
N ARG A 305 7.96 -5.67 -26.71
CA ARG A 305 6.73 -5.38 -25.95
C ARG A 305 5.57 -6.23 -26.42
N ASP A 306 5.32 -6.23 -27.73
CA ASP A 306 4.20 -6.97 -28.33
C ASP A 306 4.40 -8.49 -28.31
N ALA A 307 5.65 -8.94 -28.19
CA ALA A 307 5.98 -10.36 -28.08
C ALA A 307 5.63 -10.95 -26.70
N TYR A 308 5.46 -10.11 -25.66
CA TYR A 308 5.09 -10.56 -24.32
C TYR A 308 3.57 -10.54 -24.12
N THR A 309 2.92 -11.60 -24.58
CA THR A 309 1.46 -11.77 -24.49
C THR A 309 1.04 -12.48 -23.20
N GLY A 310 -0.28 -12.60 -22.98
CA GLY A 310 -0.82 -13.42 -21.89
C GLY A 310 -0.34 -14.87 -21.88
N ARG A 311 0.06 -15.44 -23.04
CA ARG A 311 0.61 -16.81 -23.11
C ARG A 311 1.97 -16.91 -22.43
N GLN A 312 2.84 -15.94 -22.68
CA GLN A 312 4.17 -15.82 -22.07
C GLN A 312 4.04 -15.61 -20.56
N ALA A 313 3.16 -14.69 -20.15
CA ALA A 313 2.84 -14.44 -18.74
C ALA A 313 2.30 -15.68 -18.04
N ALA A 314 1.37 -16.43 -18.65
CA ALA A 314 0.84 -17.67 -18.09
C ALA A 314 1.94 -18.72 -17.89
N TYR A 315 2.85 -18.84 -18.86
CA TYR A 315 3.97 -19.77 -18.78
C TYR A 315 4.96 -19.37 -17.68
N ASP A 316 5.28 -18.08 -17.56
CA ASP A 316 6.17 -17.58 -16.49
C ASP A 316 5.55 -17.78 -15.11
N LEU A 317 4.25 -17.51 -14.94
CA LEU A 317 3.53 -17.84 -13.71
C LEU A 317 3.54 -19.34 -13.41
N MET A 318 3.41 -20.19 -14.42
CA MET A 318 3.47 -21.64 -14.21
C MET A 318 4.84 -22.08 -13.66
N LYS A 319 5.94 -21.53 -14.17
CA LYS A 319 7.30 -21.79 -13.66
C LYS A 319 7.47 -21.30 -12.21
N LEU A 320 7.09 -20.05 -11.94
CA LEU A 320 7.21 -19.46 -10.61
C LEU A 320 6.35 -20.18 -9.55
N ARG A 321 5.18 -20.70 -9.96
CA ARG A 321 4.37 -21.60 -9.11
C ARG A 321 5.05 -22.94 -8.86
N GLY A 322 5.75 -23.48 -9.85
CA GLY A 322 6.55 -24.70 -9.67
C GLY A 322 7.64 -24.51 -8.62
N LYS A 323 8.16 -23.29 -8.50
CA LYS A 323 9.14 -22.88 -7.48
C LYS A 323 8.53 -22.38 -6.17
N CYS A 324 7.21 -22.52 -5.97
CA CYS A 324 6.52 -22.02 -4.77
C CYS A 324 6.75 -20.53 -4.47
N LEU A 325 7.11 -19.71 -5.46
CA LEU A 325 7.27 -18.26 -5.26
C LEU A 325 5.92 -17.55 -5.29
N ILE A 326 4.96 -18.15 -5.99
CA ILE A 326 3.61 -17.64 -6.16
C ILE A 326 2.60 -18.78 -6.09
N GLU A 327 1.35 -18.44 -5.84
CA GLU A 327 0.24 -19.38 -5.80
C GLU A 327 -0.97 -18.85 -6.59
N ARG A 328 -1.90 -19.77 -6.90
CA ARG A 328 -3.17 -19.41 -7.54
C ARG A 328 -4.22 -19.37 -6.45
N ILE A 329 -4.96 -18.27 -6.37
CA ILE A 329 -6.06 -18.11 -5.40
C ILE A 329 -7.17 -19.10 -5.77
N ALA A 330 -7.56 -19.94 -4.81
CA ALA A 330 -8.52 -21.01 -5.01
C ALA A 330 -9.83 -20.50 -5.65
N LYS A 331 -10.39 -21.28 -6.59
CA LYS A 331 -11.65 -20.96 -7.30
C LYS A 331 -11.63 -19.68 -8.15
N THR A 332 -10.48 -19.05 -8.37
CA THR A 332 -10.35 -17.85 -9.21
C THR A 332 -9.33 -18.03 -10.34
N ARG A 333 -9.19 -17.02 -11.21
CA ARG A 333 -8.11 -16.90 -12.21
C ARG A 333 -6.99 -15.96 -11.74
N ARG A 334 -6.95 -15.64 -10.44
CA ARG A 334 -5.99 -14.71 -9.84
C ARG A 334 -4.85 -15.45 -9.14
N TYR A 335 -3.71 -14.78 -9.06
CA TYR A 335 -2.46 -15.24 -8.48
C TYR A 335 -2.02 -14.29 -7.39
N ARG A 336 -1.28 -14.81 -6.42
CA ARG A 336 -0.71 -14.04 -5.31
C ARG A 336 0.71 -14.52 -5.06
N PRO A 337 1.68 -13.62 -4.83
CA PRO A 337 3.00 -14.04 -4.42
C PRO A 337 2.98 -14.51 -2.97
N GLN A 338 3.71 -15.59 -2.69
CA GLN A 338 3.88 -16.04 -1.32
C GLN A 338 4.88 -15.11 -0.60
N PRO A 339 4.79 -14.90 0.73
CA PRO A 339 5.72 -14.04 1.46
C PRO A 339 7.19 -14.42 1.23
N THR A 340 7.50 -15.72 1.23
CA THR A 340 8.84 -16.24 0.91
C THR A 340 9.26 -15.89 -0.52
N GLY A 341 8.34 -16.00 -1.48
CA GLY A 341 8.57 -15.58 -2.87
C GLY A 341 8.86 -14.09 -3.01
N ILE A 342 8.11 -13.24 -2.30
CA ILE A 342 8.37 -11.79 -2.23
C ILE A 342 9.79 -11.55 -1.69
N SER A 343 10.15 -12.20 -0.58
CA SER A 343 11.47 -12.04 0.04
C SER A 343 12.61 -12.48 -0.88
N ILE A 344 12.46 -13.59 -1.60
CA ILE A 344 13.48 -14.10 -2.53
C ILE A 344 13.63 -13.17 -3.74
N LEU A 345 12.50 -12.79 -4.37
CA LEU A 345 12.52 -11.92 -5.55
C LEU A 345 13.07 -10.53 -5.21
N ALA A 346 12.61 -9.93 -4.10
CA ALA A 346 13.12 -8.66 -3.61
C ALA A 346 14.61 -8.76 -3.24
N GLY A 347 15.00 -9.82 -2.53
CA GLY A 347 16.38 -10.04 -2.11
C GLY A 347 17.34 -10.14 -3.30
N TRP A 348 16.95 -10.86 -4.34
CA TRP A 348 17.74 -10.97 -5.57
C TRP A 348 17.87 -9.62 -6.29
N LEU A 349 16.77 -8.89 -6.48
CA LEU A 349 16.79 -7.60 -7.16
C LEU A 349 17.62 -6.56 -6.40
N ILE A 350 17.49 -6.52 -5.07
CA ILE A 350 18.31 -5.66 -4.20
C ILE A 350 19.78 -6.05 -4.32
N LEU A 351 20.12 -7.33 -4.15
CA LEU A 351 21.50 -7.80 -4.25
C LEU A 351 22.11 -7.41 -5.60
N ARG A 352 21.38 -7.65 -6.69
CA ARG A 352 21.84 -7.35 -8.05
C ARG A 352 22.06 -5.86 -8.29
N GLU A 353 21.05 -5.03 -8.00
CA GLU A 353 21.05 -3.61 -8.36
C GLU A 353 21.80 -2.72 -7.36
N LYS A 354 21.86 -3.13 -6.09
CA LYS A 354 22.47 -2.35 -5.02
C LYS A 354 23.83 -2.87 -4.59
N VAL A 355 24.14 -4.15 -4.79
CA VAL A 355 25.44 -4.70 -4.36
C VAL A 355 26.30 -5.07 -5.57
N ILE A 356 25.87 -6.04 -6.38
CA ILE A 356 26.70 -6.62 -7.45
C ILE A 356 27.08 -5.55 -8.48
N LYS A 357 26.09 -4.86 -9.06
CA LYS A 357 26.34 -3.84 -10.09
C LYS A 357 27.22 -2.68 -9.58
N PRO A 358 26.92 -2.01 -8.46
CA PRO A 358 27.75 -0.89 -7.99
C PRO A 358 29.17 -1.32 -7.59
N VAL A 359 29.34 -2.49 -6.95
CA VAL A 359 30.67 -2.98 -6.56
C VAL A 359 31.50 -3.32 -7.81
N LEU A 360 30.94 -4.00 -8.80
CA LEU A 360 31.67 -4.31 -10.04
C LEU A 360 32.03 -3.06 -10.85
N ALA A 361 31.11 -2.09 -10.97
CA ALA A 361 31.36 -0.85 -11.68
C ALA A 361 32.49 -0.03 -11.02
N GLY A 362 32.50 0.07 -9.69
CA GLY A 362 33.56 0.75 -8.95
C GLY A 362 34.86 -0.05 -8.89
N ALA A 363 34.83 -1.37 -8.90
CA ALA A 363 36.05 -2.19 -8.92
C ALA A 363 36.93 -1.90 -10.15
N GLY A 364 36.33 -1.59 -11.31
CA GLY A 364 37.04 -1.23 -12.54
C GLY A 364 37.51 0.22 -12.66
N THR A 365 37.19 1.09 -11.69
CA THR A 365 37.57 2.51 -11.70
C THR A 365 38.18 2.90 -10.35
N PRO A 366 39.52 3.07 -10.24
CA PRO A 366 40.10 3.59 -9.01
C PRO A 366 39.62 5.03 -8.80
N HIS A 367 39.08 5.33 -7.62
CA HIS A 367 38.70 6.69 -7.27
C HIS A 367 39.97 7.55 -7.15
N LEU A 368 40.15 8.49 -8.07
CA LEU A 368 41.35 9.36 -8.17
C LEU A 368 41.17 10.73 -7.50
N GLY A 369 40.21 10.89 -6.58
CA GLY A 369 39.84 12.17 -5.98
C GLY A 369 39.96 12.19 -4.45
N PRO A 370 40.02 13.38 -3.82
CA PRO A 370 40.01 13.48 -2.37
C PRO A 370 38.69 12.94 -1.81
N PRO A 371 38.72 12.21 -0.66
CA PRO A 371 37.52 11.63 -0.07
C PRO A 371 36.52 12.74 0.30
N PRO A 372 35.20 12.52 0.12
CA PRO A 372 34.20 13.51 0.48
C PRO A 372 34.22 13.80 1.98
N LYS A 373 33.89 15.04 2.37
CA LYS A 373 33.94 15.50 3.77
C LYS A 373 33.02 14.71 4.72
N ASN A 374 31.95 14.11 4.20
CA ASN A 374 31.04 13.25 4.92
C ASN A 374 30.80 11.98 4.09
N ILE A 375 31.32 10.85 4.54
CA ILE A 375 31.10 9.54 3.92
C ILE A 375 29.90 8.89 4.61
N GLN A 376 28.86 8.50 3.86
CA GLN A 376 27.76 7.73 4.44
C GLN A 376 28.24 6.31 4.74
N ALA A 377 27.65 5.66 5.75
CA ALA A 377 28.05 4.31 6.16
C ALA A 377 28.00 3.29 5.00
N LEU A 378 27.01 3.40 4.12
CA LEU A 378 26.87 2.52 2.95
C LEU A 378 27.97 2.74 1.91
N ASP A 379 28.39 3.99 1.68
CA ASP A 379 29.49 4.30 0.76
C ASP A 379 30.80 3.68 1.27
N GLN A 380 31.04 3.76 2.59
CA GLN A 380 32.19 3.11 3.20
C GLN A 380 32.15 1.58 3.04
N HIS A 381 30.97 0.97 3.12
CA HIS A 381 30.81 -0.46 2.86
C HIS A 381 31.12 -0.81 1.40
N TYR A 382 30.67 -0.01 0.44
CA TYR A 382 31.01 -0.23 -0.97
C TYR A 382 32.50 -0.10 -1.24
N GLU A 383 33.18 0.90 -0.68
CA GLU A 383 34.63 1.04 -0.83
C GLU A 383 35.38 -0.17 -0.28
N ASN A 384 34.98 -0.66 0.91
CA ASN A 384 35.59 -1.83 1.52
C ASN A 384 35.34 -3.10 0.69
N LEU A 385 34.11 -3.31 0.21
CA LEU A 385 33.78 -4.43 -0.67
C LEU A 385 34.56 -4.39 -1.98
N GLN A 386 34.69 -3.21 -2.61
CA GLN A 386 35.45 -3.03 -3.84
C GLN A 386 36.94 -3.31 -3.63
N ARG A 387 37.51 -2.87 -2.51
CA ARG A 387 38.91 -3.14 -2.16
C ARG A 387 39.18 -4.64 -1.99
N GLU A 388 38.35 -5.33 -1.20
CA GLU A 388 38.50 -6.76 -0.98
C GLU A 388 38.18 -7.58 -2.24
N LEU A 389 37.23 -7.15 -3.05
CA LEU A 389 36.95 -7.79 -4.34
C LEU A 389 38.15 -7.75 -5.28
N ARG A 390 38.84 -6.60 -5.39
CA ARG A 390 40.06 -6.47 -6.21
C ARG A 390 41.15 -7.42 -5.72
N ARG A 391 41.42 -7.46 -4.41
CA ARG A 391 42.39 -8.40 -3.81
C ARG A 391 42.04 -9.86 -4.10
N THR A 392 40.76 -10.19 -4.02
CA THR A 392 40.24 -11.52 -4.33
C THR A 392 40.47 -11.85 -5.80
N PHE A 393 40.18 -10.93 -6.71
CA PHE A 393 40.43 -11.09 -8.14
C PHE A 393 41.92 -11.26 -8.47
N ASP A 394 42.81 -10.48 -7.84
CA ASP A 394 44.26 -10.66 -7.99
C ASP A 394 44.69 -12.06 -7.55
N THR A 395 44.15 -12.55 -6.43
CA THR A 395 44.43 -13.89 -5.91
C THR A 395 43.89 -14.99 -6.83
N LEU A 396 42.72 -14.79 -7.43
CA LEU A 396 42.07 -15.73 -8.35
C LEU A 396 42.51 -15.57 -9.82
N LEU A 397 43.42 -14.64 -10.11
CA LEU A 397 43.90 -14.31 -11.46
C LEU A 397 42.77 -13.88 -12.42
N ILE A 398 41.79 -13.12 -11.92
CA ILE A 398 40.66 -12.56 -12.69
C ILE A 398 40.96 -11.10 -13.05
N THR A 399 41.02 -10.77 -14.34
CA THR A 399 41.26 -9.40 -14.79
C THR A 399 39.96 -8.58 -14.81
N VAL A 400 39.99 -7.36 -14.25
CA VAL A 400 38.86 -6.41 -14.34
C VAL A 400 39.00 -5.60 -15.63
N ALA A 401 37.98 -5.64 -16.49
CA ALA A 401 37.92 -4.77 -17.66
C ALA A 401 37.74 -3.30 -17.22
N PRO A 402 38.46 -2.32 -17.83
CA PRO A 402 38.21 -0.91 -17.56
C PRO A 402 36.76 -0.57 -17.92
N GLY A 403 36.05 0.09 -17.01
CA GLY A 403 34.61 0.31 -17.13
C GLY A 403 34.22 1.05 -18.41
N SER A 404 33.22 0.54 -19.13
CA SER A 404 32.57 1.29 -20.22
C SER A 404 31.82 2.49 -19.62
N ASN A 405 32.27 3.70 -19.94
CA ASN A 405 31.61 4.95 -19.54
C ASN A 405 30.24 5.08 -20.25
N THR A 406 29.22 4.42 -19.72
CA THR A 406 27.81 4.71 -20.02
C THR A 406 27.12 5.16 -18.74
N ASN A 407 27.68 6.18 -18.08
CA ASN A 407 26.96 6.94 -17.08
C ASN A 407 26.26 8.11 -17.79
N THR A 408 25.05 7.87 -18.28
CA THR A 408 24.09 8.95 -18.43
C THR A 408 23.64 9.33 -17.02
N ASN A 409 24.06 10.53 -16.59
CA ASN A 409 23.69 11.17 -15.33
C ASN A 409 22.28 10.78 -14.83
N MET A 410 22.21 9.97 -13.76
CA MET A 410 20.95 9.76 -13.03
C MET A 410 21.13 9.74 -11.50
N PHE A 411 22.15 10.42 -11.01
CA PHE A 411 22.26 10.87 -9.61
C PHE A 411 22.94 12.24 -9.59
N ALA A 412 22.25 13.24 -10.13
CA ALA A 412 22.55 14.62 -9.76
C ALA A 412 22.05 14.81 -8.33
N SER A 413 23.00 14.82 -7.40
CA SER A 413 22.87 15.41 -6.08
C SER A 413 22.19 16.77 -6.23
N THR A 414 21.01 16.94 -5.65
CA THR A 414 20.44 18.28 -5.48
C THR A 414 21.21 18.95 -4.34
N PRO A 415 21.86 20.11 -4.57
CA PRO A 415 22.48 20.86 -3.49
C PRO A 415 21.41 21.69 -2.75
N ALA A 416 21.54 21.71 -1.42
CA ALA A 416 20.88 22.57 -0.41
C ALA A 416 19.34 22.50 -0.29
#